data_AF-A0A9P6QN14-F1
#
_entry.id   AF-A0A9P6QN14-F1
#
_cell.length_a   1.000
_cell.length_b   1.000
_cell.length_c   1.000
_cell.angle_alpha   90.00
_cell.angle_beta   90.00
_cell.angle_gamma   90.00
#
_symmetry.space_group_name_H-M   'P 1'
#
loop_
_entity.id
_entity.type
_entity.pdbx_description
1 polymer ?
#
loop_
_entity_poly.entity_id
_entity_poly.type
_entity_poly.pdbx_seq_one_letter_code
_entity_poly.pdbx_strand_id
1 'polypeptide(L)'
;NVDIKKKQQQEAPTPQNTPIFSAPISRPAATVEDDMETIQTPGTSLLGNNAQLMSMLQGRLGNLVGAPSNYLSTLGPDVRRRVKGLKSLQNKHSVLEADFQKEILALEKKYLALYTPLYEKRAEFISGKTEPTEAEVEDGVSEDEEEDEEDEEDEDKDVEKVEGIPEFWLTALKSHPHFADIITEKDEEALKHLVDIRMSYFDKPGFRLDFEFSPN
;
A
#
# COMPACT_ATOMS: atom_id res chain seq x y z
N ASN A 1 29.15 24.22 -42.57
CA ASN A 1 29.83 23.05 -41.99
C ASN A 1 30.69 23.47 -40.82
N VAL A 2 30.09 23.43 -39.63
CA VAL A 2 30.81 23.50 -38.36
C VAL A 2 30.30 22.32 -37.54
N ASP A 3 31.11 21.27 -37.48
CA ASP A 3 30.90 20.07 -36.69
C ASP A 3 30.88 20.39 -35.19
N ILE A 4 29.70 20.26 -34.57
CA ILE A 4 29.56 20.31 -33.11
C ILE A 4 29.66 18.86 -32.61
N LYS A 5 30.86 18.50 -32.14
CA LYS A 5 31.10 17.23 -31.44
C LYS A 5 30.17 17.10 -30.24
N LYS A 6 29.32 16.06 -30.27
CA LYS A 6 28.52 15.55 -29.14
C LYS A 6 29.45 15.33 -27.94
N LYS A 7 29.40 16.22 -26.96
CA LYS A 7 30.03 16.02 -25.65
C LYS A 7 29.11 15.09 -24.87
N GLN A 8 29.53 13.84 -24.67
CA GLN A 8 28.87 12.89 -23.78
C GLN A 8 28.68 13.56 -22.41
N GLN A 9 27.42 13.76 -22.02
CA GLN A 9 27.09 14.07 -20.64
C GLN A 9 27.28 12.76 -19.87
N GLN A 10 28.35 12.70 -19.07
CA GLN A 10 28.46 11.73 -18.00
C GLN A 10 27.41 12.09 -16.95
N GLU A 11 26.29 11.39 -16.97
CA GLU A 11 25.36 11.37 -15.84
C GLU A 11 26.04 10.63 -14.70
N ALA A 12 26.22 11.31 -13.56
CA ALA A 12 26.73 10.69 -12.36
C ALA A 12 25.65 9.75 -11.79
N PRO A 13 25.97 8.49 -11.45
CA PRO A 13 24.99 7.58 -10.87
C PRO A 13 24.65 8.06 -9.46
N THR A 14 23.44 8.57 -9.27
CA THR A 14 22.91 8.79 -7.93
C THR A 14 22.71 7.43 -7.25
N PRO A 15 23.11 7.26 -5.98
CA PRO A 15 22.85 6.00 -5.27
C PRO A 15 21.33 5.83 -5.08
N GLN A 16 20.77 4.92 -5.87
CA GLN A 16 19.41 4.39 -5.75
C GLN A 16 19.25 3.78 -4.35
N ASN A 17 18.50 4.45 -3.46
CA ASN A 17 18.12 3.88 -2.16
C ASN A 17 16.67 4.23 -1.79
N THR A 18 15.82 4.37 -2.81
CA THR A 18 14.37 4.35 -2.62
C THR A 18 13.94 2.88 -2.75
N PRO A 19 13.44 2.23 -1.68
CA PRO A 19 12.90 0.89 -1.80
C PRO A 19 11.74 0.89 -2.80
N ILE A 20 11.65 -0.18 -3.59
CA ILE A 20 10.68 -0.40 -4.67
C ILE A 20 9.26 -0.67 -4.12
N PHE A 21 9.07 -0.53 -2.81
CA PHE A 21 7.78 -0.70 -2.14
C PHE A 21 7.16 0.67 -1.91
N SER A 22 5.98 0.88 -2.49
CA SER A 22 5.05 1.93 -2.11
C SER A 22 4.93 1.94 -0.58
N ALA A 23 5.15 3.12 0.03
CA ALA A 23 5.07 3.29 1.47
C ALA A 23 3.72 2.74 1.99
N PRO A 24 3.70 1.96 3.10
CA PRO A 24 2.45 1.43 3.64
C PRO A 24 1.66 2.58 4.27
N ILE A 25 0.77 3.19 3.47
CA ILE A 25 -0.20 4.18 3.93
C ILE A 25 -1.39 3.39 4.50
N SER A 26 -1.28 3.05 5.78
CA SER A 26 -2.36 2.89 6.76
C SER A 26 -1.86 2.02 7.91
N ARG A 27 -1.54 2.65 9.04
CA ARG A 27 -1.55 1.99 10.35
C ARG A 27 -2.75 2.52 11.11
N PRO A 28 -3.83 1.74 11.31
CA PRO A 28 -4.73 2.03 12.41
C PRO A 28 -3.97 1.74 13.72
N ALA A 29 -4.47 2.28 14.84
CA ALA A 29 -3.85 2.14 16.15
C ALA A 29 -3.38 0.69 16.42
N ALA A 30 -2.11 0.55 16.77
CA ALA A 30 -1.37 -0.70 16.85
C ALA A 30 -2.10 -1.86 17.55
N THR A 31 -2.52 -2.85 16.77
CA THR A 31 -2.28 -4.27 17.07
C THR A 31 -1.11 -4.69 16.21
N VAL A 32 0.01 -5.05 16.85
CA VAL A 32 1.21 -5.53 16.17
C VAL A 32 0.93 -6.99 15.81
N GLU A 33 0.59 -7.26 14.56
CA GLU A 33 0.71 -8.62 14.01
C GLU A 33 2.18 -8.86 13.65
N ASP A 34 2.66 -10.01 14.11
CA ASP A 34 4.07 -10.41 14.21
C ASP A 34 4.47 -11.18 12.94
N ASP A 35 4.73 -10.47 11.84
CA ASP A 35 5.48 -11.04 10.72
C ASP A 35 6.92 -10.54 10.76
N MET A 36 7.67 -11.13 11.69
CA MET A 36 9.12 -10.99 11.76
C MET A 36 9.74 -12.06 10.88
N GLU A 37 10.18 -11.69 9.67
CA GLU A 37 11.07 -12.53 8.87
C GLU A 37 12.25 -12.98 9.74
N THR A 38 12.32 -14.29 9.98
CA THR A 38 13.29 -14.88 10.88
C THR A 38 14.66 -14.82 10.22
N ILE A 39 15.48 -13.82 10.59
CA ILE A 39 16.91 -13.81 10.28
C ILE A 39 17.52 -15.07 10.91
N GLN A 40 17.84 -16.06 10.09
CA GLN A 40 18.53 -17.28 10.51
C GLN A 40 19.98 -16.92 10.88
N THR A 41 20.17 -16.47 12.11
CA THR A 41 21.49 -16.40 12.73
C THR A 41 21.95 -17.84 13.04
N PRO A 42 23.18 -18.25 12.67
CA PRO A 42 23.69 -19.58 12.99
C PRO A 42 23.88 -19.69 14.51
N GLY A 43 22.86 -20.19 15.21
CA GLY A 43 22.83 -20.28 16.67
C GLY A 43 21.42 -20.46 17.29
N THR A 44 20.35 -20.20 16.53
CA THR A 44 18.95 -20.29 17.01
C THR A 44 18.41 -21.71 17.20
N SER A 45 19.12 -22.75 16.74
CA SER A 45 18.70 -24.16 16.92
C SER A 45 18.64 -24.60 18.39
N LEU A 46 19.28 -23.87 19.31
CA LEU A 46 19.18 -24.16 20.75
C LEU A 46 17.92 -23.59 21.45
N LEU A 47 17.20 -22.64 20.84
CA LEU A 47 16.00 -22.03 21.45
C LEU A 47 14.71 -22.84 21.22
N GLY A 48 14.63 -23.61 20.13
CA GLY A 48 13.42 -24.37 19.78
C GLY A 48 13.10 -25.52 20.74
N ASN A 49 14.10 -26.04 21.45
CA ASN A 49 13.94 -27.22 22.31
C ASN A 49 13.59 -26.91 23.77
N ASN A 50 13.32 -25.64 24.11
CA ASN A 50 13.08 -25.25 25.49
C ASN A 50 11.81 -24.40 25.61
N ALA A 51 10.65 -25.07 25.59
CA ALA A 51 9.33 -24.45 25.76
C ALA A 51 9.22 -23.62 27.06
N GLN A 52 9.97 -24.00 28.11
CA GLN A 52 10.09 -23.22 29.34
C GLN A 52 10.86 -21.90 29.15
N LEU A 53 11.88 -21.88 28.29
CA LEU A 53 12.62 -20.66 27.96
C LEU A 53 11.76 -19.69 27.13
N MET A 54 11.01 -20.18 26.15
CA MET A 54 10.07 -19.36 25.38
C MET A 54 8.93 -18.82 26.24
N SER A 55 8.35 -19.65 27.12
CA SER A 55 7.35 -19.20 28.10
C SER A 55 7.92 -18.16 29.08
N MET A 56 9.17 -18.32 29.53
CA MET A 56 9.85 -17.32 30.36
C MET A 56 10.15 -16.01 29.60
N LEU A 57 10.56 -16.09 28.33
CA LEU A 57 10.81 -14.91 27.50
C LEU A 57 9.51 -14.15 27.23
N GLN A 58 8.45 -14.85 26.85
CA GLN A 58 7.13 -14.26 26.62
C GLN A 58 6.52 -13.68 27.90
N GLY A 59 6.70 -14.35 29.05
CA GLY A 59 6.30 -13.84 30.36
C GLY A 59 7.13 -12.64 30.86
N ARG A 60 8.42 -12.56 30.50
CA ARG A 60 9.28 -11.39 30.84
C ARG A 60 9.03 -10.21 29.90
N LEU A 61 8.84 -10.45 28.61
CA LEU A 61 8.54 -9.42 27.61
C LEU A 61 7.13 -8.83 27.85
N GLY A 62 6.15 -9.68 28.18
CA GLY A 62 4.80 -9.24 28.59
C GLY A 62 4.79 -8.39 29.86
N ASN A 63 5.76 -8.57 30.75
CA ASN A 63 5.96 -7.73 31.94
C ASN A 63 6.84 -6.48 31.69
N LEU A 64 7.51 -6.39 30.55
CA LEU A 64 8.41 -5.26 30.23
C LEU A 64 7.69 -4.15 29.45
N VAL A 65 6.68 -4.51 28.67
CA VAL A 65 5.84 -3.56 27.94
C VAL A 65 4.89 -2.88 28.94
N GLY A 66 5.13 -1.60 29.23
CA GLY A 66 4.25 -0.78 30.08
C GLY A 66 4.59 -0.78 31.58
N ALA A 67 5.50 -1.62 32.07
CA ALA A 67 6.01 -1.49 33.43
C ALA A 67 6.99 -0.30 33.53
N PRO A 68 6.90 0.53 34.59
CA PRO A 68 7.93 1.53 34.84
C PRO A 68 9.25 0.78 35.04
N SER A 69 10.15 0.88 34.06
CA SER A 69 11.43 0.19 34.13
C SER A 69 12.10 0.52 35.45
N ASN A 70 12.28 -0.49 36.31
CA ASN A 70 12.99 -0.34 37.59
C ASN A 70 14.40 0.22 37.38
N TYR A 71 14.94 0.10 36.17
CA TYR A 71 16.17 0.73 35.73
C TYR A 71 16.15 2.26 35.92
N LEU A 72 15.05 2.95 35.61
CA LEU A 72 15.02 4.41 35.72
C LEU A 72 15.18 4.89 37.16
N SER A 73 14.68 4.10 38.11
CA SER A 73 14.77 4.35 39.55
C SER A 73 16.16 4.09 40.11
N THR A 74 16.95 3.19 39.51
CA THR A 74 18.33 2.88 39.93
C THR A 74 19.38 3.83 39.36
N LEU A 75 19.04 4.65 38.35
CA LEU A 75 19.96 5.64 37.75
C LEU A 75 20.26 6.81 38.70
N GLY A 76 21.48 7.36 38.65
CA GLY A 76 21.86 8.54 39.41
C GLY A 76 21.06 9.81 39.06
N PRO A 77 21.02 10.83 39.94
CA PRO A 77 20.19 12.03 39.77
C PRO A 77 20.50 12.80 38.48
N ASP A 78 21.77 12.91 38.09
CA ASP A 78 22.18 13.60 36.86
C ASP A 78 21.72 12.87 35.60
N VAL A 79 21.79 11.54 35.60
CA VAL A 79 21.32 10.72 34.48
C VAL A 79 19.81 10.84 34.34
N ARG A 80 19.05 10.77 35.44
CA ARG A 80 17.60 11.00 35.42
C ARG A 80 17.23 12.40 34.89
N ARG A 81 18.00 13.43 35.25
CA ARG A 81 17.80 14.79 34.72
C ARG A 81 18.01 14.84 33.21
N ARG A 82 19.04 14.17 32.68
CA ARG A 82 19.26 14.05 31.23
C ARG A 82 18.13 13.31 30.54
N VAL A 83 17.64 12.19 31.09
CA VAL A 83 16.48 11.45 30.53
C VAL A 83 15.23 12.33 30.50
N LYS A 84 14.96 13.11 31.55
CA LYS A 84 13.85 14.09 31.53
C LYS A 84 14.05 15.15 30.45
N GLY A 85 15.28 15.61 30.22
CA GLY A 85 15.63 16.48 29.10
C GLY A 85 15.34 15.84 27.75
N LEU A 86 15.74 14.58 27.55
CA LEU A 86 15.45 13.81 26.33
C LEU A 86 13.93 13.66 26.10
N LYS A 87 13.15 13.41 27.15
CA LYS A 87 11.68 13.38 27.04
C LYS A 87 11.09 14.70 26.55
N SER A 88 11.67 15.84 26.98
CA SER A 88 11.27 17.16 26.45
C SER A 88 11.58 17.30 24.96
N LEU A 89 12.74 16.81 24.50
CA LEU A 89 13.07 16.77 23.07
C LEU A 89 12.13 15.86 22.30
N GLN A 90 11.81 14.68 22.84
CA GLN A 90 10.85 13.75 22.22
C GLN A 90 9.47 14.40 22.07
N ASN A 91 9.00 15.14 23.08
CA ASN A 91 7.72 15.85 22.98
C ASN A 91 7.73 16.89 21.86
N LYS A 92 8.84 17.62 21.67
CA LYS A 92 8.99 18.58 20.55
C LYS A 92 8.97 17.86 19.21
N HIS A 93 9.66 16.72 19.11
CA HIS A 93 9.62 15.89 17.92
C HIS A 93 8.20 15.41 17.62
N SER A 94 7.45 14.94 18.63
CA SER A 94 6.06 14.49 18.44
C SER A 94 5.14 15.60 17.94
N VAL A 95 5.38 16.85 18.32
CA VAL A 95 4.61 18.00 17.78
C VAL A 95 4.93 18.21 16.30
N LEU A 96 6.21 18.19 15.92
CA LEU A 96 6.63 18.31 14.52
C LEU A 96 6.11 17.16 13.66
N GLU A 97 6.16 15.94 14.18
CA GLU A 97 5.61 14.75 13.52
C GLU A 97 4.10 14.94 13.27
N ALA A 98 3.35 15.47 14.24
CA ALA A 98 1.93 15.71 14.07
C ALA A 98 1.64 16.76 12.97
N ASP A 99 2.50 17.76 12.78
CA ASP A 99 2.37 18.73 11.70
C ASP A 99 2.74 18.11 10.34
N PHE A 100 3.80 17.31 10.28
CA PHE A 100 4.18 16.54 9.10
C PHE A 100 3.06 15.60 8.61
N GLN A 101 2.41 14.87 9.52
CA GLN A 101 1.28 14.00 9.18
C GLN A 101 0.06 14.78 8.65
N LYS A 102 -0.16 16.02 9.11
CA LYS A 102 -1.22 16.88 8.54
C LYS A 102 -0.88 17.31 7.12
N GLU A 103 0.40 17.61 6.84
CA GLU A 103 0.84 17.97 5.49
C GLU A 103 0.71 16.78 4.52
N ILE A 104 1.08 15.57 4.96
CA ILE A 104 0.82 14.34 4.19
C ILE A 104 -0.67 14.21 3.87
N LEU A 105 -1.54 14.31 4.88
CA LEU A 105 -2.99 14.17 4.67
C LEU A 105 -3.54 15.24 3.70
N ALA A 106 -3.05 16.47 3.78
CA ALA A 106 -3.42 17.53 2.85
C ALA A 106 -2.96 17.21 1.42
N LEU A 107 -1.77 16.64 1.27
CA LEU A 107 -1.22 16.20 0.00
C LEU A 107 -2.03 15.04 -0.60
N GLU A 108 -2.33 14.02 0.20
CA GLU A 108 -3.17 12.89 -0.20
C GLU A 108 -4.55 13.36 -0.67
N LYS A 109 -5.21 14.26 0.09
CA LYS A 109 -6.50 14.85 -0.31
C LYS A 109 -6.40 15.61 -1.64
N LYS A 110 -5.32 16.36 -1.86
CA LYS A 110 -5.08 17.08 -3.11
C LYS A 110 -4.98 16.11 -4.30
N TYR A 111 -4.17 15.06 -4.17
CA TYR A 111 -3.97 14.10 -5.26
C TYR A 111 -5.18 13.20 -5.48
N LEU A 112 -5.90 12.82 -4.42
CA LEU A 112 -7.17 12.11 -4.56
C LEU A 112 -8.16 12.90 -5.44
N ALA A 113 -8.26 14.21 -5.25
CA ALA A 113 -9.12 15.04 -6.08
C ALA A 113 -8.68 15.09 -7.55
N LEU A 114 -7.37 14.98 -7.82
CA LEU A 114 -6.84 14.88 -9.19
C LEU A 114 -7.08 13.50 -9.81
N TYR A 115 -7.08 12.43 -9.01
CA TYR A 115 -7.38 11.07 -9.47
C TYR A 115 -8.87 10.80 -9.64
N THR A 116 -9.73 11.51 -8.91
CA THR A 116 -11.19 11.34 -8.94
C THR A 116 -11.77 11.32 -10.38
N PRO A 117 -11.48 12.29 -11.26
CA PRO A 117 -12.00 12.24 -12.64
C PRO A 117 -11.47 11.05 -13.44
N LEU A 118 -10.27 10.56 -13.17
CA LEU A 118 -9.73 9.36 -13.80
C LEU A 118 -10.48 8.10 -13.33
N TYR A 119 -10.79 8.03 -12.03
CA TYR A 119 -11.57 6.91 -11.47
C TYR A 119 -13.03 6.92 -11.93
N GLU A 120 -13.65 8.09 -12.06
CA GLU A 120 -14.99 8.23 -12.62
C GLU A 120 -15.03 7.74 -14.07
N LYS A 121 -14.07 8.17 -14.89
CA LYS A 121 -13.95 7.71 -16.28
C LYS A 121 -13.69 6.21 -16.38
N ARG A 122 -12.81 5.67 -15.54
CA ARG A 122 -12.58 4.22 -15.44
C ARG A 122 -13.89 3.48 -15.10
N ALA A 123 -14.70 4.00 -14.17
CA ALA A 123 -15.98 3.39 -13.82
C ALA A 123 -16.98 3.44 -15.00
N GLU A 124 -16.95 4.48 -15.82
CA GLU A 124 -17.75 4.54 -17.06
C GLU A 124 -17.35 3.47 -18.06
N PHE A 125 -16.05 3.25 -18.27
CA PHE A 125 -15.52 2.21 -19.16
C PHE A 125 -15.85 0.80 -18.64
N ILE A 126 -15.60 0.54 -17.35
CA ILE A 126 -15.91 -0.76 -16.73
C ILE A 126 -17.41 -1.08 -16.84
N SER A 127 -18.28 -0.08 -16.67
CA SER A 127 -19.73 -0.27 -16.77
C SER A 127 -20.29 -0.20 -18.19
N GLY A 128 -19.46 0.06 -19.20
CA GLY A 128 -19.88 0.16 -20.61
C GLY A 128 -20.74 1.40 -20.91
N LYS A 129 -20.71 2.43 -20.07
CA LYS A 129 -21.48 3.68 -20.30
C LYS A 129 -20.86 4.55 -21.40
N THR A 130 -19.54 4.49 -21.51
CA THR A 130 -18.74 5.24 -22.46
C THR A 130 -17.73 4.27 -23.06
N GLU A 131 -17.52 4.33 -24.37
CA GLU A 131 -16.46 3.55 -25.05
C GLU A 131 -15.16 4.36 -25.11
N PRO A 132 -13.99 3.73 -24.99
CA PRO A 132 -12.70 4.38 -25.20
C PRO A 132 -12.58 4.99 -26.61
N THR A 133 -11.88 6.12 -26.70
CA THR A 133 -11.53 6.71 -28.01
C THR A 133 -10.26 6.08 -28.56
N GLU A 134 -10.08 6.12 -29.89
CA GLU A 134 -8.88 5.57 -30.57
C GLU A 134 -7.56 6.05 -29.93
N ALA A 135 -7.48 7.35 -29.60
CA ALA A 135 -6.29 7.93 -28.99
C ALA A 135 -6.03 7.43 -27.56
N GLU A 136 -7.07 7.00 -26.84
CA GLU A 136 -6.95 6.42 -25.49
C GLU A 136 -6.58 4.94 -25.55
N VAL A 137 -6.98 4.25 -26.62
CA VAL A 137 -6.52 2.89 -26.91
C VAL A 137 -5.03 2.94 -27.25
N GLU A 138 -4.63 3.81 -28.18
CA GLU A 138 -3.22 4.00 -28.58
C GLU A 138 -2.30 4.37 -27.37
N ASP A 139 -2.75 5.25 -26.47
CA ASP A 139 -1.99 5.59 -25.25
C ASP A 139 -1.96 4.45 -24.21
N GLY A 140 -2.87 3.48 -24.32
CA GLY A 140 -3.01 2.35 -23.42
C GLY A 140 -2.21 1.11 -23.82
N VAL A 141 -1.82 1.00 -25.10
CA VAL A 141 -1.00 -0.12 -25.59
C VAL A 141 0.40 -0.01 -24.99
N SER A 142 0.86 -1.07 -24.34
CA SER A 142 2.23 -1.15 -23.86
C SER A 142 3.20 -1.56 -25.00
N GLU A 143 4.48 -1.18 -24.89
CA GLU A 143 5.51 -1.59 -25.88
C GLU A 143 5.59 -3.12 -26.07
N ASP A 144 5.18 -3.89 -25.06
CA ASP A 144 5.14 -5.36 -25.11
C ASP A 144 3.89 -5.91 -25.84
N GLU A 145 2.81 -5.12 -25.97
CA GLU A 145 1.56 -5.49 -26.65
C GLU A 145 1.55 -5.08 -28.13
N GLU A 146 2.34 -4.07 -28.53
CA GLU A 146 2.49 -3.69 -29.95
C GLU A 146 3.10 -4.81 -30.82
N GLU A 147 3.87 -5.75 -30.24
CA GLU A 147 4.46 -6.88 -30.96
C GLU A 147 3.48 -8.04 -31.23
N ASP A 148 2.37 -8.13 -30.46
CA ASP A 148 1.39 -9.22 -30.55
C ASP A 148 0.18 -8.86 -31.45
N GLU A 149 -0.05 -7.58 -31.76
CA GLU A 149 -1.18 -7.11 -32.59
C GLU A 149 -1.01 -7.34 -34.11
N GLU A 150 0.19 -7.68 -34.60
CA GLU A 150 0.40 -7.94 -36.04
C GLU A 150 -0.25 -9.25 -36.54
N ASP A 151 -0.74 -10.13 -35.65
CA ASP A 151 -1.18 -11.50 -35.98
C ASP A 151 -2.69 -11.81 -35.73
N GLU A 152 -3.52 -10.86 -35.25
CA GLU A 152 -4.95 -11.12 -35.03
C GLU A 152 -5.79 -10.85 -36.31
N GLU A 153 -5.93 -11.88 -37.16
CA GLU A 153 -6.96 -11.91 -38.21
C GLU A 153 -8.36 -11.87 -37.56
N ASP A 154 -9.17 -10.88 -37.96
CA ASP A 154 -10.58 -10.67 -37.58
C ASP A 154 -11.43 -11.96 -37.72
N GLU A 155 -11.48 -12.80 -36.69
CA GLU A 155 -12.51 -13.83 -36.58
C GLU A 155 -13.79 -13.18 -36.06
N ASP A 156 -14.65 -12.77 -37.00
CA ASP A 156 -16.08 -12.46 -36.80
C ASP A 156 -16.80 -13.65 -36.14
N LYS A 157 -16.62 -13.82 -34.83
CA LYS A 157 -17.50 -14.62 -33.99
C LYS A 157 -18.58 -13.69 -33.50
N ASP A 158 -19.83 -14.13 -33.60
CA ASP A 158 -20.99 -13.51 -32.94
C ASP A 158 -20.75 -13.47 -31.42
N VAL A 159 -19.94 -12.52 -30.96
CA VAL A 159 -19.76 -12.22 -29.54
C VAL A 159 -21.01 -11.43 -29.18
N GLU A 160 -21.87 -12.02 -28.35
CA GLU A 160 -22.95 -11.29 -27.69
C GLU A 160 -22.38 -9.94 -27.22
N LYS A 161 -23.02 -8.82 -27.56
CA LYS A 161 -22.58 -7.49 -27.11
C LYS A 161 -22.53 -7.49 -25.58
N VAL A 162 -21.34 -7.70 -25.03
CA VAL A 162 -21.08 -7.61 -23.61
C VAL A 162 -20.98 -6.11 -23.30
N GLU A 163 -21.86 -5.61 -22.44
CA GLU A 163 -21.79 -4.23 -21.97
C GLU A 163 -20.69 -4.10 -20.91
N GLY A 164 -19.67 -3.28 -21.20
CA GLY A 164 -18.57 -3.02 -20.27
C GLY A 164 -17.63 -4.22 -20.07
N ILE A 165 -17.01 -4.30 -18.89
CA ILE A 165 -16.05 -5.35 -18.53
C ILE A 165 -16.63 -6.20 -17.39
N PRO A 166 -17.15 -7.41 -17.68
CA PRO A 166 -17.74 -8.28 -16.67
C PRO A 166 -16.73 -8.68 -15.59
N GLU A 167 -17.22 -8.79 -14.35
CA GLU A 167 -16.46 -9.29 -13.20
C GLU A 167 -15.10 -8.60 -12.97
N PHE A 168 -14.93 -7.35 -13.48
CA PHE A 168 -13.68 -6.61 -13.41
C PHE A 168 -13.12 -6.54 -11.99
N TRP A 169 -13.93 -6.10 -11.02
CA TRP A 169 -13.48 -5.94 -9.63
C TRP A 169 -13.26 -7.27 -8.92
N LEU A 170 -14.05 -8.30 -9.22
CA LEU A 170 -13.82 -9.64 -8.68
C LEU A 170 -12.46 -10.17 -9.16
N THR A 171 -12.19 -10.06 -10.46
CA THR A 171 -10.91 -10.46 -11.05
C THR A 171 -9.76 -9.67 -10.42
N ALA A 172 -9.86 -8.33 -10.37
CA ALA A 172 -8.83 -7.47 -9.78
C ALA A 172 -8.54 -7.80 -8.31
N LEU A 173 -9.57 -8.06 -7.51
CA LEU A 173 -9.41 -8.44 -6.10
C LEU A 173 -8.80 -9.83 -5.95
N LYS A 174 -9.16 -10.81 -6.79
CA LYS A 174 -8.58 -12.15 -6.77
C LYS A 174 -7.13 -12.19 -7.26
N SER A 175 -6.74 -11.27 -8.13
CA SER A 175 -5.34 -11.12 -8.56
C SER A 175 -4.45 -10.53 -7.47
N HIS A 176 -5.01 -9.84 -6.47
CA HIS A 176 -4.23 -9.23 -5.41
C HIS A 176 -3.89 -10.25 -4.30
N PRO A 177 -2.60 -10.48 -3.96
CA PRO A 177 -2.18 -11.59 -3.08
C PRO A 177 -2.89 -11.64 -1.74
N HIS A 178 -3.14 -10.48 -1.11
CA HIS A 178 -3.79 -10.45 0.20
C HIS A 178 -5.30 -10.67 0.15
N PHE A 179 -5.96 -10.25 -0.94
CA PHE A 179 -7.43 -10.36 -1.03
C PHE A 179 -7.86 -11.74 -1.54
N ALA A 180 -7.03 -12.36 -2.37
CA ALA A 180 -7.24 -13.72 -2.86
C ALA A 180 -7.49 -14.73 -1.74
N ASP A 181 -6.71 -14.64 -0.65
CA ASP A 181 -6.82 -15.56 0.50
C ASP A 181 -8.06 -15.28 1.38
N ILE A 182 -8.65 -14.09 1.28
CA ILE A 182 -9.78 -13.65 2.11
C ILE A 182 -11.11 -13.93 1.42
N ILE A 183 -11.15 -13.89 0.08
CA ILE A 183 -12.37 -14.08 -0.72
C ILE A 183 -12.72 -15.56 -0.80
N THR A 184 -13.91 -15.93 -0.35
CA THR A 184 -14.42 -17.30 -0.44
C THR A 184 -15.35 -17.49 -1.64
N GLU A 185 -15.61 -18.74 -2.04
CA GLU A 185 -16.53 -19.07 -3.14
C GLU A 185 -17.93 -18.44 -2.97
N LYS A 186 -18.39 -18.24 -1.73
CA LYS A 186 -19.68 -17.60 -1.44
C LYS A 186 -19.66 -16.09 -1.67
N ASP A 187 -18.51 -15.46 -1.45
CA ASP A 187 -18.36 -14.02 -1.64
C ASP A 187 -18.29 -13.67 -3.12
N GLU A 188 -17.81 -14.60 -3.97
CA GLU A 188 -17.74 -14.42 -5.42
C GLU A 188 -19.11 -14.07 -6.02
N GLU A 189 -20.18 -14.74 -5.60
CA GLU A 189 -21.55 -14.46 -6.09
C GLU A 189 -21.94 -13.00 -5.84
N ALA A 190 -21.61 -12.44 -4.68
CA ALA A 190 -21.88 -11.04 -4.37
C ALA A 190 -20.92 -10.09 -5.13
N LEU A 191 -19.63 -10.43 -5.20
CA LEU A 191 -18.60 -9.61 -5.84
C LEU A 191 -18.75 -9.51 -7.36
N LYS A 192 -19.46 -10.44 -8.00
CA LYS A 192 -19.87 -10.29 -9.41
C LYS A 192 -20.72 -9.05 -9.67
N HIS A 193 -21.46 -8.60 -8.65
CA HIS A 193 -22.28 -7.40 -8.73
C HIS A 193 -21.54 -6.13 -8.32
N LEU A 194 -20.24 -6.20 -7.98
CA LEU A 194 -19.44 -5.05 -7.58
C LEU A 194 -19.10 -4.19 -8.80
N VAL A 195 -19.62 -2.96 -8.81
CA VAL A 195 -19.52 -2.00 -9.93
C VAL A 195 -18.35 -1.05 -9.74
N ASP A 196 -18.13 -0.57 -8.52
CA ASP A 196 -17.06 0.39 -8.22
C ASP A 196 -16.58 0.32 -6.77
N ILE A 197 -15.33 0.69 -6.55
CA ILE A 197 -14.71 0.85 -5.24
C ILE A 197 -14.11 2.25 -5.16
N ARG A 198 -14.64 3.08 -4.26
CA ARG A 198 -14.22 4.48 -4.09
C ARG A 198 -13.59 4.71 -2.73
N MET A 199 -12.60 5.60 -2.68
CA MET A 199 -12.01 6.06 -1.43
C MET A 199 -12.42 7.50 -1.15
N SER A 200 -12.79 7.80 0.10
CA SER A 200 -13.03 9.17 0.57
C SER A 200 -12.40 9.39 1.94
N TYR A 201 -11.97 10.62 2.21
CA TYR A 201 -11.47 11.02 3.53
C TYR A 201 -12.59 11.67 4.35
N PHE A 202 -12.59 11.42 5.65
CA PHE A 202 -13.48 12.12 6.57
C PHE A 202 -12.93 13.50 6.97
N ASP A 203 -13.78 14.29 7.63
CA ASP A 203 -13.37 15.51 8.34
C ASP A 203 -12.50 15.21 9.57
N LYS A 204 -12.66 14.00 10.13
CA LYS A 204 -11.81 13.46 11.20
C LYS A 204 -10.74 12.55 10.60
N PRO A 205 -9.61 12.30 11.30
CA PRO A 205 -8.59 11.38 10.81
C PRO A 205 -9.18 10.01 10.47
N GLY A 206 -8.96 9.57 9.24
CA GLY A 206 -9.47 8.31 8.70
C GLY A 206 -9.92 8.44 7.25
N PHE A 207 -10.09 7.28 6.62
CA PHE A 207 -10.66 7.15 5.27
C PHE A 207 -11.78 6.11 5.28
N ARG A 208 -12.58 6.12 4.23
CA ARG A 208 -13.64 5.16 3.96
C ARG A 208 -13.45 4.59 2.57
N LEU A 209 -13.73 3.29 2.46
CA LEU A 209 -13.93 2.63 1.18
C LEU A 209 -15.42 2.39 0.98
N ASP A 210 -15.95 2.86 -0.14
CA ASP A 210 -17.33 2.74 -0.56
C ASP A 210 -17.40 1.70 -1.70
N PHE A 211 -18.06 0.58 -1.44
CA PHE A 211 -18.28 -0.50 -2.41
C PHE A 211 -19.69 -0.35 -2.99
N GLU A 212 -19.79 -0.15 -4.30
CA GLU A 212 -21.05 0.04 -5.00
C GLU A 212 -21.45 -1.23 -5.72
N PHE A 213 -22.63 -1.77 -5.40
CA PHE A 213 -23.17 -2.99 -6.01
C PHE A 213 -24.36 -2.68 -6.90
N SER A 214 -24.47 -3.40 -8.01
CA SER A 214 -25.70 -3.48 -8.79
C SER A 214 -26.76 -4.30 -8.02
N PRO A 215 -28.06 -4.21 -8.38
CA PRO A 215 -29.10 -5.04 -7.76
C PRO A 215 -28.75 -6.53 -7.81
N ASN A 216 -28.78 -7.19 -6.65
CA ASN A 216 -28.36 -8.57 -6.43
C ASN A 216 -29.26 -9.32 -5.43
#